data_AF-A0A4W5KU29-F1
#
_entry.id   AF-A0A4W5KU29-F1
#
_cell.length_a   1.000
_cell.length_b   1.000
_cell.length_c   1.000
_cell.angle_alpha   90.00
_cell.angle_beta   90.00
_cell.angle_gamma   90.00
#
_symmetry.space_group_name_H-M   'P 1'
#
loop_
_entity.id
_entity.type
_entity.pdbx_description
1 polymer ?
#
loop_
_entity_poly.entity_id
_entity_poly.type
_entity_poly.pdbx_seq_one_letter_code
_entity_poly.pdbx_strand_id
1 'polypeptide(L)'
;MARVSSSGHSGCDSLTTTVTWPVCLLQGIVHEVRQSAQLMLNQLLQQLRSNSQLPVCLRVIGYLRRMDVFTEAELRVKFLQARGSWLRSILSTVPDDEPYCHISKTIEACRVHLFDIITQYRAIFSDEDPLLSPGGQGQVVNEGAIFHGWVVQQVSDFLETLDRDLQRGVGGRLDSLLGQCMYFGLSFSRVGADFRGQLAPMFQRVAADTFREAVEEAVEKFQEDMNLYTLISLPSMLGGGSMPGTLQTPSTQPGTLQPPMALLDFPPLACFLNNILTAFNDLRLCCPLGLAQQVTKYLEDALVKVCNERLSVSANGTLRYVCC
;
A
#
# COMPACT_ATOMS: atom_id res chain seq x y z
N MET A 1 100.04 22.71 15.07
CA MET A 1 99.56 23.44 16.27
C MET A 1 98.04 23.49 16.13
N ALA A 2 97.20 22.88 16.96
CA ALA A 2 97.24 22.71 18.41
C ALA A 2 96.65 21.35 18.86
N ARG A 3 97.11 20.87 20.02
CA ARG A 3 96.51 19.77 20.80
C ARG A 3 95.40 20.34 21.69
N VAL A 4 94.30 19.61 21.84
CA VAL A 4 93.62 19.48 23.14
C VAL A 4 93.22 18.02 23.30
N SER A 5 93.66 17.44 24.41
CA SER A 5 93.36 16.09 24.88
C SER A 5 92.08 16.10 25.71
N SER A 6 91.23 15.08 25.60
CA SER A 6 90.37 14.67 26.72
C SER A 6 90.15 13.16 26.67
N SER A 7 90.71 12.50 27.68
CA SER A 7 90.57 11.08 28.00
C SER A 7 89.20 10.77 28.60
N GLY A 8 88.63 9.64 28.19
CA GLY A 8 87.77 8.80 29.02
C GLY A 8 86.26 8.94 28.80
N HIS A 9 85.66 7.98 28.10
CA HIS A 9 84.60 7.16 28.70
C HIS A 9 84.41 5.86 27.93
N SER A 10 84.34 4.80 28.74
CA SER A 10 84.04 3.42 28.46
C SER A 10 82.68 3.20 27.83
N GLY A 11 82.62 2.21 26.92
CA GLY A 11 81.52 1.26 26.81
C GLY A 11 80.19 1.78 26.25
N CYS A 12 79.92 1.43 25.00
CA CYS A 12 78.62 0.88 24.57
C CYS A 12 78.76 0.40 23.12
N ASP A 13 79.44 -0.73 22.96
CA ASP A 13 79.27 -1.54 21.77
C ASP A 13 77.84 -2.09 21.74
N SER A 14 77.13 -1.74 20.67
CA SER A 14 76.25 -2.65 19.93
C SER A 14 75.16 -3.38 20.72
N LEU A 15 74.01 -2.72 20.92
CA LEU A 15 72.73 -3.40 21.18
C LEU A 15 71.63 -2.85 20.26
N THR A 16 71.85 -2.89 18.94
CA THR A 16 70.73 -3.00 17.99
C THR A 16 70.48 -4.48 17.74
N THR A 17 69.89 -5.16 18.73
CA THR A 17 69.34 -6.50 18.55
C THR A 17 68.15 -6.37 17.61
N THR A 18 68.35 -6.58 16.31
CA THR A 18 67.27 -6.69 15.35
C THR A 18 66.48 -7.95 15.69
N VAL A 19 65.36 -7.78 16.39
CA VAL A 19 64.41 -8.86 16.67
C VAL A 19 63.81 -9.29 15.34
N THR A 20 64.40 -10.31 14.71
CA THR A 20 63.83 -10.95 13.52
C THR A 20 62.75 -11.91 13.96
N TRP A 21 61.50 -11.46 13.91
CA TRP A 21 60.34 -12.32 14.12
C TRP A 21 60.26 -13.38 13.01
N PRO A 22 59.91 -14.65 13.33
CA PRO A 22 59.68 -15.66 12.31
C PRO A 22 58.56 -15.20 11.37
N VAL A 23 58.81 -15.21 10.06
CA VAL A 23 57.83 -14.82 9.03
C VAL A 23 56.51 -15.57 9.21
N CYS A 24 56.56 -16.85 9.61
CA CYS A 24 55.37 -17.67 9.88
C CYS A 24 54.52 -17.14 11.06
N LEU A 25 55.13 -16.58 12.09
CA LEU A 25 54.41 -16.00 13.23
C LEU A 25 53.69 -14.71 12.81
N LEU A 26 54.39 -13.83 12.07
CA LEU A 26 53.79 -12.61 11.51
C LEU A 26 52.63 -12.96 10.56
N GLN A 27 52.80 -13.97 9.71
CA GLN A 27 51.72 -14.46 8.83
C GLN A 27 50.53 -15.01 9.63
N GLY A 28 50.77 -15.74 10.72
CA GLY A 28 49.74 -16.22 11.63
C GLY A 28 48.93 -15.08 12.26
N ILE A 29 49.60 -14.08 12.83
CA ILE A 29 48.96 -12.90 13.43
C ILE A 29 48.15 -12.12 12.39
N VAL A 30 48.72 -11.89 11.19
CA VAL A 30 48.00 -11.22 10.09
C VAL A 30 46.75 -11.98 9.69
N HIS A 31 46.80 -13.32 9.66
CA HIS A 31 45.64 -14.15 9.36
C HIS A 31 44.55 -14.02 10.43
N GLU A 32 44.91 -14.11 11.72
CA GLU A 32 43.97 -13.96 12.83
C GLU A 32 43.33 -12.56 12.85
N VAL A 33 44.11 -11.50 12.62
CA VAL A 33 43.59 -10.12 12.55
C VAL A 33 42.61 -9.97 11.39
N ARG A 34 42.91 -10.54 10.22
CA ARG A 34 42.00 -10.52 9.06
C ARG A 34 40.71 -11.28 9.35
N GLN A 35 40.80 -12.45 9.99
CA GLN A 35 39.63 -13.24 10.36
C GLN A 35 38.75 -12.48 11.37
N SER A 36 39.36 -11.87 12.39
CA SER A 36 38.65 -11.06 13.38
C SER A 36 37.97 -9.84 12.76
N ALA A 37 38.65 -9.15 11.83
CA ALA A 37 38.06 -8.03 11.08
C ALA A 37 36.87 -8.46 10.22
N GLN A 38 36.94 -9.63 9.56
CA GLN A 38 35.82 -10.18 8.79
C GLN A 38 34.62 -10.56 9.68
N LEU A 39 34.87 -11.11 10.87
CA LEU A 39 33.82 -11.40 11.84
C LEU A 39 33.13 -10.12 12.31
N MET A 40 33.91 -9.09 12.65
CA MET A 40 33.38 -7.77 13.04
C MET A 40 32.51 -7.16 11.93
N LEU A 41 32.99 -7.22 10.68
CA LEU A 41 32.25 -6.73 9.52
C LEU A 41 30.88 -7.42 9.39
N ASN A 42 30.85 -8.75 9.51
CA ASN A 42 29.61 -9.51 9.44
C ASN A 42 28.64 -9.17 10.58
N GLN A 43 29.15 -9.02 11.81
CA GLN A 43 28.34 -8.63 12.97
C GLN A 43 27.74 -7.23 12.81
N LEU A 44 28.52 -6.26 12.32
CA LEU A 44 28.06 -4.90 12.05
C LEU A 44 26.95 -4.89 10.99
N LEU A 45 27.14 -5.63 9.88
CA LEU A 45 26.12 -5.75 8.83
C LEU A 45 24.85 -6.46 9.33
N GLN A 46 24.98 -7.47 10.20
CA GLN A 46 23.83 -8.12 10.83
C GLN A 46 23.04 -7.17 11.74
N GLN A 47 23.70 -6.26 12.47
CA GLN A 47 23.00 -5.26 13.29
C GLN A 47 22.17 -4.26 12.46
N LEU A 48 22.54 -4.01 11.21
CA LEU A 48 21.72 -3.19 10.30
C LEU A 48 20.48 -3.93 9.79
N ARG A 49 20.48 -5.27 9.82
CA ARG A 49 19.36 -6.13 9.40
C ARG A 49 18.33 -6.40 10.51
N SER A 50 18.52 -5.84 11.70
CA SER A 50 17.57 -5.94 12.81
C SER A 50 16.88 -4.60 13.08
N ASN A 51 15.87 -4.62 13.94
CA ASN A 51 15.21 -3.40 14.40
C ASN A 51 16.17 -2.58 15.27
N SER A 52 16.86 -1.63 14.64
CA SER A 52 17.87 -0.78 15.28
C SER A 52 17.48 0.68 15.18
N GLN A 53 17.65 1.42 16.28
CA GLN A 53 17.37 2.86 16.31
C GLN A 53 18.50 3.65 15.67
N LEU A 54 18.21 4.90 15.25
CA LEU A 54 19.15 5.80 14.60
C LEU A 54 20.54 5.89 15.28
N PRO A 55 20.67 6.02 16.62
CA PRO A 55 21.98 6.09 17.27
C PRO A 55 22.85 4.84 17.03
N VAL A 56 22.22 3.67 16.94
CA VAL A 56 22.91 2.40 16.65
C VAL A 56 23.37 2.40 15.20
N CYS A 57 22.53 2.81 14.27
CA CYS A 57 22.88 2.87 12.85
C CYS A 57 24.05 3.83 12.59
N LEU A 58 24.04 5.03 13.21
CA LEU A 58 25.12 6.00 13.13
C LEU A 58 26.44 5.40 13.64
N ARG A 59 26.40 4.70 14.78
CA ARG A 59 27.59 4.05 15.34
C ARG A 59 28.11 2.93 14.43
N VAL A 60 27.23 2.07 13.93
CA VAL A 60 27.59 0.95 13.05
C VAL A 60 28.19 1.46 11.74
N ILE A 61 27.54 2.42 11.07
CA ILE A 61 28.07 3.02 9.83
C ILE A 61 29.37 3.78 10.13
N GLY A 62 29.48 4.45 11.27
CA GLY A 62 30.72 5.09 11.73
C GLY A 62 31.88 4.11 11.87
N TYR A 63 31.64 2.89 12.39
CA TYR A 63 32.66 1.84 12.41
C TYR A 63 32.99 1.32 11.01
N LEU A 64 31.99 1.08 10.17
CA LEU A 64 32.21 0.61 8.79
C LEU A 64 33.02 1.61 7.96
N ARG A 65 32.80 2.93 8.12
CA ARG A 65 33.64 3.98 7.52
C ARG A 65 35.09 3.91 7.98
N ARG A 66 35.34 3.65 9.28
CA ARG A 66 36.70 3.54 9.84
C ARG A 66 37.44 2.26 9.41
N MET A 67 36.70 1.22 9.07
CA MET A 67 37.29 -0.01 8.54
C MET A 67 37.80 0.16 7.10
N ASP A 68 37.35 1.19 6.39
CA ASP A 68 37.80 1.56 5.03
C ASP A 68 37.70 0.40 4.01
N VAL A 69 36.69 -0.47 4.18
CA VAL A 69 36.43 -1.63 3.31
C VAL A 69 35.46 -1.28 2.18
N PHE A 70 34.66 -0.22 2.34
CA PHE A 70 33.62 0.19 1.41
C PHE A 70 33.75 1.67 1.07
N THR A 71 33.51 2.00 -0.19
CA THR A 71 33.25 3.36 -0.64
C THR A 71 31.93 3.89 -0.05
N GLU A 72 31.75 5.21 -0.05
CA GLU A 72 30.53 5.81 0.48
C GLU A 72 29.27 5.36 -0.31
N ALA A 73 29.38 5.19 -1.62
CA ALA A 73 28.31 4.64 -2.45
C ALA A 73 27.97 3.17 -2.06
N GLU A 74 28.98 2.34 -1.82
CA GLU A 74 28.78 0.96 -1.35
C GLU A 74 28.14 0.91 0.03
N LEU A 75 28.54 1.80 0.96
CA LEU A 75 27.92 1.90 2.29
C LEU A 75 26.43 2.23 2.20
N ARG A 76 26.04 3.18 1.33
CA ARG A 76 24.63 3.51 1.06
C ARG A 76 23.85 2.30 0.58
N VAL A 77 24.38 1.60 -0.43
CA VAL A 77 23.75 0.40 -0.97
C VAL A 77 23.63 -0.69 0.10
N LYS A 78 24.70 -0.96 0.86
CA LYS A 78 24.69 -1.97 1.92
C LYS A 78 23.69 -1.62 3.03
N PHE A 79 23.60 -0.34 3.42
CA PHE A 79 22.62 0.12 4.38
C PHE A 79 21.19 -0.10 3.88
N LEU A 80 20.86 0.36 2.67
CA LEU A 80 19.53 0.22 2.08
C LEU A 80 19.15 -1.26 1.85
N GLN A 81 20.10 -2.10 1.44
CA GLN A 81 19.89 -3.54 1.33
C GLN A 81 19.60 -4.20 2.68
N ALA A 82 20.36 -3.86 3.71
CA ALA A 82 20.15 -4.40 5.05
C ALA A 82 18.79 -3.98 5.62
N ARG A 83 18.46 -2.68 5.47
CA ARG A 83 17.17 -2.12 5.89
C ARG A 83 15.98 -2.64 5.10
N GLY A 84 16.10 -2.77 3.78
CA GLY A 84 15.07 -3.37 2.94
C GLY A 84 14.86 -4.85 3.25
N SER A 85 15.93 -5.60 3.54
CA SER A 85 15.81 -6.99 3.99
C SER A 85 15.10 -7.11 5.33
N TRP A 86 15.38 -6.20 6.26
CA TRP A 86 14.68 -6.13 7.54
C TRP A 86 13.20 -5.79 7.34
N LEU A 87 12.88 -4.77 6.55
CA LEU A 87 11.49 -4.41 6.23
C LEU A 87 10.72 -5.58 5.63
N ARG A 88 11.30 -6.27 4.64
CA ARG A 88 10.68 -7.48 4.06
C ARG A 88 10.43 -8.56 5.10
N SER A 89 11.33 -8.75 6.07
CA SER A 89 11.10 -9.70 7.16
C SER A 89 9.91 -9.28 8.04
N ILE A 90 9.73 -7.99 8.32
CA ILE A 90 8.56 -7.49 9.04
C ILE A 90 7.28 -7.71 8.24
N LEU A 91 7.28 -7.34 6.96
CA LEU A 91 6.11 -7.50 6.08
C LEU A 91 5.72 -8.98 5.92
N SER A 92 6.68 -9.90 5.90
CA SER A 92 6.41 -11.34 5.83
C SER A 92 5.70 -11.91 7.08
N THR A 93 5.66 -11.16 8.19
CA THR A 93 4.92 -11.56 9.40
C THR A 93 3.47 -11.08 9.39
N VAL A 94 3.07 -10.24 8.42
CA VAL A 94 1.70 -9.77 8.31
C VAL A 94 0.80 -10.94 7.87
N PRO A 95 -0.29 -11.25 8.59
CA PRO A 95 -1.20 -12.34 8.21
C PRO A 95 -1.86 -12.08 6.86
N ASP A 96 -1.80 -13.06 5.96
CA ASP A 96 -2.29 -12.98 4.57
C ASP A 96 -3.65 -13.68 4.37
N ASP A 97 -4.32 -14.07 5.46
CA ASP A 97 -5.57 -14.82 5.40
C ASP A 97 -6.74 -13.98 4.88
N GLU A 98 -6.87 -12.74 5.39
CA GLU A 98 -7.96 -11.83 5.07
C GLU A 98 -7.41 -10.58 4.34
N PRO A 99 -7.77 -10.34 3.07
CA PRO A 99 -7.17 -9.28 2.25
C PRO A 99 -7.28 -7.88 2.87
N TYR A 100 -8.44 -7.52 3.43
CA TYR A 100 -8.65 -6.23 4.07
C TYR A 100 -7.69 -6.02 5.26
N CYS A 101 -7.56 -7.05 6.11
CA CYS A 101 -6.68 -7.03 7.28
C CYS A 101 -5.20 -6.97 6.86
N HIS A 102 -4.82 -7.77 5.85
CA HIS A 102 -3.47 -7.79 5.29
C HIS A 102 -3.08 -6.42 4.72
N ILE A 103 -3.93 -5.79 3.91
CA ILE A 103 -3.68 -4.45 3.35
C ILE A 103 -3.54 -3.42 4.47
N SER A 104 -4.48 -3.36 5.40
CA SER A 104 -4.48 -2.35 6.48
C SER A 104 -3.19 -2.44 7.33
N LYS A 105 -2.78 -3.66 7.70
CA LYS A 105 -1.52 -3.90 8.44
C LYS A 105 -0.28 -3.61 7.59
N THR A 106 -0.31 -3.94 6.30
CA THR A 106 0.79 -3.66 5.37
C THR A 106 0.98 -2.15 5.19
N ILE A 107 -0.11 -1.38 5.03
CA ILE A 107 -0.05 0.09 4.95
C ILE A 107 0.64 0.65 6.20
N GLU A 108 0.21 0.21 7.39
CA GLU A 108 0.76 0.74 8.64
C GLU A 108 2.24 0.37 8.82
N ALA A 109 2.59 -0.90 8.60
CA ALA A 109 3.97 -1.38 8.70
C ALA A 109 4.90 -0.68 7.69
N CYS A 110 4.49 -0.59 6.42
CA CYS A 110 5.24 0.13 5.39
C CYS A 110 5.42 1.59 5.77
N ARG A 111 4.33 2.29 6.13
CA ARG A 111 4.36 3.73 6.45
C ARG A 111 5.33 4.04 7.58
N VAL A 112 5.25 3.31 8.68
CA VAL A 112 6.11 3.52 9.86
C VAL A 112 7.56 3.18 9.54
N HIS A 113 7.81 1.97 9.04
CA HIS A 113 9.18 1.47 8.90
C HIS A 113 9.93 2.09 7.72
N LEU A 114 9.27 2.39 6.60
CA LEU A 114 9.93 3.12 5.52
C LEU A 114 10.29 4.54 5.94
N PHE A 115 9.42 5.22 6.71
CA PHE A 115 9.72 6.57 7.19
C PHE A 115 10.93 6.57 8.14
N ASP A 116 11.03 5.57 9.02
CA ASP A 116 12.20 5.38 9.88
C ASP A 116 13.48 5.14 9.07
N ILE A 117 13.44 4.26 8.06
CA ILE A 117 14.59 3.96 7.21
C ILE A 117 15.03 5.21 6.44
N ILE A 118 14.08 5.96 5.88
CA ILE A 118 14.33 7.22 5.17
C ILE A 118 14.99 8.25 6.10
N THR A 119 14.44 8.43 7.29
CA THR A 119 14.96 9.38 8.29
C THR A 119 16.37 8.99 8.69
N GLN A 120 16.62 7.69 8.91
CA GLN A 120 17.94 7.19 9.24
C GLN A 120 18.94 7.37 8.11
N TYR A 121 18.54 7.06 6.88
CA TYR A 121 19.39 7.24 5.70
C TYR A 121 19.83 8.70 5.58
N ARG A 122 18.88 9.65 5.63
CA ARG A 122 19.15 11.08 5.54
C ARG A 122 20.07 11.58 6.65
N ALA A 123 19.89 11.09 7.88
CA ALA A 123 20.74 11.46 9.01
C ALA A 123 22.18 10.89 8.93
N ILE A 124 22.38 9.76 8.24
CA ILE A 124 23.67 9.07 8.15
C ILE A 124 24.49 9.58 6.95
N PHE A 125 23.83 9.77 5.82
CA PHE A 125 24.48 9.99 4.53
C PHE A 125 24.35 11.42 4.02
N SER A 126 23.61 12.29 4.72
CA SER A 126 23.39 13.71 4.40
C SER A 126 23.39 13.95 2.90
N ASP A 127 22.28 13.62 2.23
CA ASP A 127 22.13 13.98 0.82
C ASP A 127 22.16 15.52 0.76
N GLU A 128 23.34 16.08 0.45
CA GLU A 128 23.50 17.49 0.13
C GLU A 128 22.46 17.83 -0.93
N ASP A 129 21.66 18.87 -0.67
CA ASP A 129 20.68 19.38 -1.63
C ASP A 129 21.35 19.47 -3.01
N PRO A 130 20.77 18.88 -4.07
CA PRO A 130 21.32 18.95 -5.43
C PRO A 130 21.58 20.39 -5.91
N LEU A 131 20.98 21.37 -5.24
CA LEU A 131 21.08 22.80 -5.49
C LEU A 131 22.29 23.49 -4.81
N LEU A 132 23.00 22.80 -3.91
CA LEU A 132 24.10 23.37 -3.13
C LEU A 132 25.50 22.98 -3.63
N SER A 133 25.63 22.11 -4.64
CA SER A 133 26.92 21.79 -5.25
C SER A 133 27.28 22.79 -6.36
N PRO A 134 28.20 23.75 -6.13
CA PRO A 134 28.67 24.64 -7.18
C PRO A 134 29.75 23.91 -7.98
N GLY A 135 29.44 23.53 -9.22
CA GLY A 135 30.48 23.39 -10.25
C GLY A 135 31.50 22.24 -10.13
N GLY A 136 31.11 21.07 -9.63
CA GLY A 136 31.98 19.87 -9.67
C GLY A 136 31.68 18.96 -10.86
N GLN A 137 32.24 19.25 -12.04
CA GLN A 137 32.31 18.30 -13.15
C GLN A 137 33.14 17.08 -12.69
N GLY A 138 32.51 15.93 -12.38
CA GLY A 138 33.27 14.70 -12.16
C GLY A 138 32.67 13.56 -11.33
N GLN A 139 31.51 13.68 -10.69
CA GLN A 139 30.98 12.56 -9.88
C GLN A 139 30.08 11.65 -10.75
N VAL A 140 30.63 10.49 -11.14
CA VAL A 140 30.04 9.50 -12.06
C VAL A 140 28.83 8.77 -11.46
N VAL A 141 28.60 8.88 -10.15
CA VAL A 141 27.47 8.27 -9.45
C VAL A 141 26.68 9.36 -8.74
N ASN A 142 25.45 9.59 -9.17
CA ASN A 142 24.51 10.43 -8.41
C ASN A 142 24.12 9.64 -7.15
N GLU A 143 24.81 9.89 -6.04
CA GLU A 143 24.62 9.18 -4.78
C GLU A 143 23.18 9.32 -4.24
N GLY A 144 22.54 10.48 -4.51
CA GLY A 144 21.12 10.69 -4.22
C GLY A 144 20.18 9.84 -5.09
N ALA A 145 20.59 9.46 -6.31
CA ALA A 145 19.81 8.57 -7.15
C ALA A 145 19.71 7.14 -6.58
N ILE A 146 20.71 6.69 -5.80
CA ILE A 146 20.66 5.39 -5.11
C ILE A 146 19.50 5.38 -4.11
N PHE A 147 19.37 6.45 -3.32
CA PHE A 147 18.28 6.60 -2.35
C PHE A 147 16.91 6.68 -3.03
N HIS A 148 16.77 7.59 -4.00
CA HIS A 148 15.49 7.77 -4.69
C HIS A 148 15.07 6.51 -5.45
N GLY A 149 15.99 5.83 -6.13
CA GLY A 149 15.72 4.56 -6.80
C GLY A 149 15.25 3.48 -5.81
N TRP A 150 15.86 3.40 -4.63
CA TRP A 150 15.42 2.47 -3.59
C TRP A 150 14.02 2.81 -3.06
N VAL A 151 13.72 4.09 -2.77
CA VAL A 151 12.39 4.50 -2.30
C VAL A 151 11.31 4.18 -3.33
N VAL A 152 11.58 4.47 -4.62
CA VAL A 152 10.67 4.13 -5.72
C VAL A 152 10.43 2.63 -5.78
N GLN A 153 11.47 1.80 -5.65
CA GLN A 153 11.30 0.34 -5.61
C GLN A 153 10.41 -0.09 -4.44
N GLN A 154 10.60 0.46 -3.24
CA GLN A 154 9.76 0.09 -2.08
C GLN A 154 8.29 0.49 -2.26
N VAL A 155 8.04 1.64 -2.90
CA VAL A 155 6.69 2.05 -3.26
C VAL A 155 6.09 1.12 -4.32
N SER A 156 6.87 0.69 -5.31
CA SER A 156 6.44 -0.27 -6.32
C SER A 156 6.04 -1.61 -5.69
N ASP A 157 6.89 -2.16 -4.81
CA ASP A 157 6.63 -3.42 -4.09
C ASP A 157 5.32 -3.33 -3.27
N PHE A 158 5.07 -2.18 -2.65
CA PHE A 158 3.83 -1.90 -1.93
C PHE A 158 2.61 -1.84 -2.86
N LEU A 159 2.70 -1.12 -3.99
CA LEU A 159 1.60 -1.00 -4.94
C LEU A 159 1.25 -2.35 -5.58
N GLU A 160 2.23 -3.18 -5.90
CA GLU A 160 2.00 -4.55 -6.40
C GLU A 160 1.26 -5.41 -5.37
N THR A 161 1.69 -5.33 -4.10
CA THR A 161 1.02 -6.02 -2.99
C THR A 161 -0.42 -5.54 -2.82
N LEU A 162 -0.62 -4.22 -2.85
CA LEU A 162 -1.94 -3.60 -2.76
C LEU A 162 -2.86 -4.03 -3.92
N ASP A 163 -2.36 -4.05 -5.16
CA ASP A 163 -3.18 -4.45 -6.31
C ASP A 163 -3.63 -5.90 -6.20
N ARG A 164 -2.69 -6.80 -5.86
CA ARG A 164 -2.96 -8.23 -5.69
C ARG A 164 -4.05 -8.46 -4.64
N ASP A 165 -3.96 -7.78 -3.50
CA ASP A 165 -4.90 -8.00 -2.41
C ASP A 165 -6.26 -7.31 -2.65
N LEU A 166 -6.26 -6.18 -3.35
CA LEU A 166 -7.50 -5.56 -3.83
C LEU A 166 -8.27 -6.48 -4.79
N GLN A 167 -7.56 -7.17 -5.69
CA GLN A 167 -8.17 -8.13 -6.62
C GLN A 167 -8.73 -9.38 -5.93
N ARG A 168 -8.28 -9.71 -4.71
CA ARG A 168 -8.83 -10.83 -3.91
C ARG A 168 -10.17 -10.50 -3.25
N GLY A 169 -10.58 -9.23 -3.26
CA GLY A 169 -11.82 -8.76 -2.65
C GLY A 169 -11.61 -8.30 -1.19
N VAL A 170 -11.96 -7.04 -0.92
CA VAL A 170 -11.75 -6.37 0.38
C VAL A 170 -13.04 -6.02 1.13
N GLY A 171 -14.17 -6.52 0.65
CA GLY A 171 -15.49 -6.25 1.21
C GLY A 171 -15.93 -4.78 1.10
N GLY A 172 -16.92 -4.39 1.92
CA GLY A 172 -17.60 -3.08 1.81
C GLY A 172 -16.85 -1.88 2.38
N ARG A 173 -15.58 -2.01 2.81
CA ARG A 173 -14.81 -0.93 3.48
C ARG A 173 -13.66 -0.39 2.63
N LEU A 174 -13.85 -0.38 1.31
CA LEU A 174 -12.88 0.10 0.33
C LEU A 174 -12.47 1.57 0.59
N ASP A 175 -13.41 2.38 1.09
CA ASP A 175 -13.22 3.78 1.47
C ASP A 175 -12.15 3.97 2.54
N SER A 176 -12.16 3.10 3.56
CA SER A 176 -11.21 3.12 4.65
C SER A 176 -9.80 2.83 4.15
N LEU A 177 -9.65 1.81 3.28
CA LEU A 177 -8.36 1.48 2.69
C LEU A 177 -7.85 2.60 1.77
N LEU A 178 -8.73 3.20 0.96
CA LEU A 178 -8.38 4.33 0.11
C LEU A 178 -7.87 5.51 0.95
N GLY A 179 -8.58 5.85 2.04
CA GLY A 179 -8.17 6.91 2.96
C GLY A 179 -6.79 6.65 3.58
N GLN A 180 -6.54 5.41 4.03
CA GLN A 180 -5.25 5.00 4.58
C GLN A 180 -4.12 5.09 3.54
N CYS A 181 -4.33 4.58 2.31
CA CYS A 181 -3.36 4.67 1.23
C CYS A 181 -3.08 6.13 0.82
N MET A 182 -4.12 6.97 0.75
CA MET A 182 -3.98 8.40 0.45
C MET A 182 -3.17 9.12 1.51
N TYR A 183 -3.43 8.83 2.79
CA TYR A 183 -2.66 9.40 3.89
C TYR A 183 -1.19 8.93 3.86
N PHE A 184 -0.96 7.65 3.59
CA PHE A 184 0.39 7.11 3.42
C PHE A 184 1.13 7.82 2.26
N GLY A 185 0.53 7.91 1.07
CA GLY A 185 1.13 8.62 -0.07
C GLY A 185 1.40 10.10 0.21
N LEU A 186 0.48 10.79 0.88
CA LEU A 186 0.68 12.18 1.30
C LEU A 186 1.86 12.31 2.26
N SER A 187 2.03 11.38 3.21
CA SER A 187 3.14 11.44 4.16
C SER A 187 4.52 11.31 3.47
N PHE A 188 4.57 10.68 2.29
CA PHE A 188 5.78 10.49 1.50
C PHE A 188 6.03 11.60 0.47
N SER A 189 5.08 12.53 0.29
CA SER A 189 5.26 13.73 -0.55
C SER A 189 6.46 14.57 -0.12
N ARG A 190 6.74 14.66 1.18
CA ARG A 190 7.89 15.39 1.76
C ARG A 190 9.25 14.79 1.38
N VAL A 191 9.26 13.53 0.96
CA VAL A 191 10.46 12.78 0.55
C VAL A 191 10.53 12.68 -0.98
N GLY A 192 9.58 13.29 -1.71
CA GLY A 192 9.51 13.24 -3.17
C GLY A 192 8.95 11.94 -3.72
N ALA A 193 8.22 11.15 -2.91
CA ALA A 193 7.70 9.84 -3.29
C ALA A 193 6.17 9.77 -3.15
N ASP A 194 5.45 10.78 -3.65
CA ASP A 194 3.98 10.78 -3.67
C ASP A 194 3.45 9.83 -4.76
N PHE A 195 2.78 8.75 -4.34
CA PHE A 195 2.22 7.75 -5.23
C PHE A 195 0.69 7.82 -5.36
N ARG A 196 0.04 8.86 -4.82
CA ARG A 196 -1.43 8.96 -4.82
C ARG A 196 -2.03 8.95 -6.23
N GLY A 197 -1.29 9.46 -7.22
CA GLY A 197 -1.69 9.41 -8.63
C GLY A 197 -1.87 7.99 -9.18
N GLN A 198 -1.21 6.99 -8.59
CA GLN A 198 -1.30 5.58 -9.01
C GLN A 198 -2.44 4.83 -8.29
N LEU A 199 -2.91 5.33 -7.15
CA LEU A 199 -3.99 4.68 -6.38
C LEU A 199 -5.34 4.77 -7.09
N ALA A 200 -5.64 5.91 -7.70
CA ALA A 200 -6.96 6.18 -8.31
C ALA A 200 -7.43 5.07 -9.28
N PRO A 201 -6.67 4.65 -10.30
CA PRO A 201 -7.12 3.60 -11.22
C PRO A 201 -7.32 2.24 -10.55
N MET A 202 -6.56 1.93 -9.49
CA MET A 202 -6.67 0.65 -8.77
C MET A 202 -7.99 0.55 -8.02
N PHE A 203 -8.29 1.58 -7.21
CA PHE A 203 -9.53 1.64 -6.44
C PHE A 203 -10.77 1.84 -7.32
N GLN A 204 -10.63 2.56 -8.44
CA GLN A 204 -11.69 2.71 -9.45
C GLN A 204 -12.15 1.38 -10.00
N ARG A 205 -11.19 0.54 -10.42
CA ARG A 205 -11.45 -0.78 -10.97
C ARG A 205 -12.22 -1.64 -9.96
N VAL A 206 -11.72 -1.74 -8.72
CA VAL A 206 -12.36 -2.53 -7.66
C VAL A 206 -13.77 -2.01 -7.37
N ALA A 207 -13.96 -0.69 -7.24
CA ALA A 207 -15.28 -0.11 -6.99
C ALA A 207 -16.27 -0.41 -8.14
N ALA A 208 -15.81 -0.34 -9.39
CA ALA A 208 -16.63 -0.68 -10.56
C ALA A 208 -16.99 -2.17 -10.60
N ASP A 209 -16.03 -3.04 -10.26
CA ASP A 209 -16.22 -4.49 -10.22
C ASP A 209 -17.22 -4.89 -9.12
N THR A 210 -17.04 -4.36 -7.90
CA THR A 210 -17.97 -4.59 -6.79
C THR A 210 -19.38 -4.07 -7.10
N PHE A 211 -19.50 -2.91 -7.74
CA PHE A 211 -20.80 -2.40 -8.14
C PHE A 211 -21.47 -3.28 -9.20
N ARG A 212 -20.71 -3.74 -10.21
CA ARG A 212 -21.22 -4.65 -11.24
C ARG A 212 -21.73 -5.95 -10.61
N GLU A 213 -20.93 -6.57 -9.74
CA GLU A 213 -21.30 -7.81 -9.05
C GLU A 213 -22.58 -7.64 -8.22
N ALA A 214 -22.71 -6.54 -7.47
CA ALA A 214 -23.91 -6.24 -6.70
C ALA A 214 -25.17 -6.04 -7.58
N VAL A 215 -24.99 -5.43 -8.76
CA VAL A 215 -26.07 -5.27 -9.74
C VAL A 215 -26.46 -6.61 -10.37
N GLU A 216 -25.49 -7.46 -10.70
CA GLU A 216 -25.73 -8.80 -11.24
C GLU A 216 -26.46 -9.68 -10.22
N GLU A 217 -26.01 -9.69 -8.96
CA GLU A 217 -26.69 -10.39 -7.85
C GLU A 217 -28.13 -9.88 -7.66
N ALA A 218 -28.36 -8.56 -7.78
CA ALA A 218 -29.70 -7.99 -7.70
C ALA A 218 -30.61 -8.50 -8.83
N VAL A 219 -30.10 -8.63 -10.05
CA VAL A 219 -30.85 -9.18 -11.20
C VAL A 219 -31.14 -10.67 -11.02
N GLU A 220 -30.16 -11.46 -10.59
CA GLU A 220 -30.34 -12.89 -10.33
C GLU A 220 -31.40 -13.13 -9.26
N LYS A 221 -31.31 -12.42 -8.14
CA LYS A 221 -32.30 -12.48 -7.05
C LYS A 221 -33.69 -12.03 -7.50
N PHE A 222 -33.78 -10.99 -8.32
CA PHE A 222 -35.05 -10.58 -8.90
C PHE A 222 -35.68 -11.70 -9.73
N GLN A 223 -34.87 -12.40 -10.51
CA GLN A 223 -35.36 -13.48 -11.36
C GLN A 223 -35.80 -14.70 -10.54
N GLU A 224 -35.07 -15.06 -9.49
CA GLU A 224 -35.49 -16.07 -8.53
C GLU A 224 -36.82 -15.71 -7.87
N ASP A 225 -36.93 -14.46 -7.37
CA ASP A 225 -38.15 -13.95 -6.74
C ASP A 225 -39.33 -13.95 -7.72
N MET A 226 -39.09 -13.60 -9.00
CA MET A 226 -40.12 -13.60 -10.04
C MET A 226 -40.63 -15.02 -10.37
N ASN A 227 -39.75 -16.01 -10.37
CA ASN A 227 -40.13 -17.42 -10.59
C ASN A 227 -40.99 -17.98 -9.45
N LEU A 228 -40.77 -17.50 -8.22
CA LEU A 228 -41.56 -17.87 -7.03
C LEU A 228 -42.82 -17.02 -6.87
N TYR A 229 -42.87 -15.86 -7.54
CA TYR A 229 -43.95 -14.91 -7.43
C TYR A 229 -45.20 -15.43 -8.13
N THR A 230 -46.12 -15.98 -7.33
CA THR A 230 -47.48 -16.22 -7.78
C THR A 230 -48.27 -14.93 -7.54
N LEU A 231 -48.89 -14.38 -8.59
CA LEU A 231 -49.92 -13.33 -8.48
C LEU A 231 -51.17 -13.92 -7.81
N ILE A 232 -51.05 -14.38 -6.57
CA ILE A 232 -52.20 -14.59 -5.71
C ILE A 232 -52.68 -13.19 -5.41
N SER A 233 -53.82 -12.81 -6.00
CA SER A 233 -54.58 -11.64 -5.64
C SER A 233 -54.65 -11.57 -4.12
N LEU A 234 -53.79 -10.76 -3.51
CA LEU A 234 -53.82 -10.57 -2.07
C LEU A 234 -55.20 -9.96 -1.79
N PRO A 235 -56.06 -10.60 -0.98
CA PRO A 235 -57.36 -10.04 -0.71
C PRO A 235 -57.12 -8.67 -0.10
N SER A 236 -57.84 -7.67 -0.61
CA SER A 236 -57.84 -6.28 -0.15
C SER A 236 -58.22 -6.21 1.33
N MET A 237 -57.29 -6.56 2.22
CA MET A 237 -57.51 -6.73 3.66
C MET A 237 -56.61 -5.84 4.51
N LEU A 238 -55.81 -4.97 3.88
CA LEU A 238 -55.10 -3.88 4.57
C LEU A 238 -55.48 -2.48 4.06
N GLY A 239 -56.39 -2.40 3.08
CA GLY A 239 -57.05 -1.15 2.67
C GLY A 239 -58.30 -0.94 3.52
N GLY A 240 -58.13 -0.39 4.72
CA GLY A 240 -59.25 -0.02 5.57
C GLY A 240 -60.21 0.93 4.87
N GLY A 241 -61.49 0.55 4.86
CA GLY A 241 -62.63 1.47 4.82
C GLY A 241 -62.90 2.19 3.51
N SER A 242 -63.93 1.73 2.80
CA SER A 242 -64.66 2.50 1.80
C SER A 242 -64.96 3.94 2.26
N MET A 243 -64.44 4.92 1.53
CA MET A 243 -65.07 6.23 1.37
C MET A 243 -64.93 6.69 -0.08
N PRO A 244 -66.04 6.98 -0.79
CA PRO A 244 -65.99 7.53 -2.14
C PRO A 244 -65.75 9.05 -2.05
N GLY A 245 -64.78 9.54 -2.83
CA GLY A 245 -64.62 10.97 -3.10
C GLY A 245 -63.52 11.65 -2.30
N THR A 246 -62.29 11.58 -2.81
CA THR A 246 -61.42 12.73 -3.11
C THR A 246 -60.09 12.19 -3.60
N LEU A 247 -59.78 12.43 -4.87
CA LEU A 247 -58.43 12.31 -5.41
C LEU A 247 -57.56 13.40 -4.76
N GLN A 248 -57.16 13.22 -3.51
CA GLN A 248 -56.07 13.99 -2.93
C GLN A 248 -54.77 13.36 -3.41
N THR A 249 -54.21 13.95 -4.46
CA THR A 249 -52.77 13.86 -4.73
C THR A 249 -52.04 14.16 -3.42
N PRO A 250 -51.23 13.23 -2.87
CA PRO A 250 -50.41 13.57 -1.71
C PRO A 250 -49.51 14.73 -2.13
N SER A 251 -49.64 15.86 -1.44
CA SER A 251 -48.78 17.01 -1.62
C SER A 251 -47.35 16.55 -1.35
N THR A 252 -46.57 16.39 -2.41
CA THR A 252 -45.15 16.08 -2.35
C THR A 252 -44.50 17.29 -1.67
N GLN A 253 -44.16 17.19 -0.38
CA GLN A 253 -43.27 18.18 0.20
C GLN A 253 -41.94 18.09 -0.55
N PRO A 254 -41.41 19.20 -1.09
CA PRO A 254 -40.13 19.18 -1.77
C PRO A 254 -39.06 18.78 -0.74
N GLY A 255 -38.56 17.55 -0.85
CA GLY A 255 -37.54 17.00 0.04
C GLY A 255 -37.88 15.66 0.70
N THR A 256 -39.12 15.18 0.64
CA THR A 256 -39.46 13.83 1.13
C THR A 256 -39.54 12.84 -0.04
N LEU A 257 -38.47 12.08 -0.25
CA LEU A 257 -38.45 10.94 -1.16
C LEU A 257 -39.28 9.80 -0.54
N GLN A 258 -40.60 9.89 -0.62
CA GLN A 258 -41.46 8.76 -0.25
C GLN A 258 -41.41 7.69 -1.35
N PRO A 259 -41.22 6.40 -1.00
CA PRO A 259 -41.26 5.33 -1.98
C PRO A 259 -42.65 5.31 -2.65
N PRO A 260 -42.72 5.18 -3.99
CA PRO A 260 -43.99 5.07 -4.71
C PRO A 260 -44.82 3.91 -4.15
N MET A 261 -46.02 4.18 -3.64
CA MET A 261 -46.88 3.14 -3.05
C MET A 261 -47.24 2.03 -4.06
N ALA A 262 -47.21 2.33 -5.36
CA ALA A 262 -47.41 1.36 -6.44
C ALA A 262 -46.33 0.26 -6.51
N LEU A 263 -45.15 0.45 -5.89
CA LEU A 263 -44.13 -0.59 -5.79
C LEU A 263 -44.51 -1.70 -4.80
N LEU A 264 -45.42 -1.44 -3.86
CA LEU A 264 -45.88 -2.44 -2.89
C LEU A 264 -46.67 -3.56 -3.57
N ASP A 265 -47.29 -3.27 -4.71
CA ASP A 265 -48.01 -4.26 -5.52
C ASP A 265 -47.05 -5.22 -6.24
N PHE A 266 -45.75 -4.89 -6.32
CA PHE A 266 -44.72 -5.69 -7.00
C PHE A 266 -43.50 -5.95 -6.10
N PRO A 267 -43.61 -6.84 -5.10
CA PRO A 267 -42.53 -7.12 -4.14
C PRO A 267 -41.16 -7.47 -4.75
N PRO A 268 -41.06 -8.30 -5.83
CA PRO A 268 -39.77 -8.58 -6.46
C PRO A 268 -39.08 -7.33 -7.01
N LEU A 269 -39.85 -6.41 -7.62
CA LEU A 269 -39.30 -5.16 -8.14
C LEU A 269 -38.85 -4.23 -7.01
N ALA A 270 -39.60 -4.18 -5.91
CA ALA A 270 -39.20 -3.41 -4.73
C ALA A 270 -37.89 -3.94 -4.14
N CYS A 271 -37.72 -5.26 -4.07
CA CYS A 271 -36.46 -5.88 -3.61
C CYS A 271 -35.29 -5.54 -4.53
N PHE A 272 -35.47 -5.67 -5.85
CA PHE A 272 -34.47 -5.28 -6.84
C PHE A 272 -33.99 -3.84 -6.65
N LEU A 273 -34.92 -2.87 -6.60
CA LEU A 273 -34.58 -1.46 -6.43
C LEU A 273 -33.83 -1.20 -5.11
N ASN A 274 -34.20 -1.87 -4.02
CA ASN A 274 -33.49 -1.75 -2.74
C ASN A 274 -32.05 -2.29 -2.83
N ASN A 275 -31.82 -3.36 -3.57
CA ASN A 275 -30.47 -3.89 -3.78
C ASN A 275 -29.63 -2.91 -4.62
N ILE A 276 -30.22 -2.31 -5.67
CA ILE A 276 -29.57 -1.26 -6.47
C ILE A 276 -29.21 -0.05 -5.60
N LEU A 277 -30.12 0.39 -4.72
CA LEU A 277 -29.85 1.49 -3.78
C LEU A 277 -28.72 1.14 -2.81
N THR A 278 -28.66 -0.11 -2.33
CA THR A 278 -27.55 -0.59 -1.51
C THR A 278 -26.22 -0.52 -2.27
N ALA A 279 -26.18 -1.00 -3.51
CA ALA A 279 -24.98 -0.91 -4.37
C ALA A 279 -24.52 0.55 -4.57
N PHE A 280 -25.45 1.50 -4.76
CA PHE A 280 -25.12 2.92 -4.84
C PHE A 280 -24.61 3.50 -3.51
N ASN A 281 -25.16 3.06 -2.38
CA ASN A 281 -24.71 3.51 -1.07
C ASN A 281 -23.25 3.08 -0.79
N ASP A 282 -22.90 1.85 -1.18
CA ASP A 282 -21.53 1.34 -1.02
C ASP A 282 -20.56 2.03 -1.98
N LEU A 283 -20.99 2.27 -3.23
CA LEU A 283 -20.18 2.97 -4.22
C LEU A 283 -19.93 4.43 -3.83
N ARG A 284 -20.87 5.11 -3.16
CA ARG A 284 -20.84 6.55 -2.86
C ARG A 284 -19.52 7.03 -2.24
N LEU A 285 -18.94 6.25 -1.34
CA LEU A 285 -17.72 6.65 -0.61
C LEU A 285 -16.46 6.58 -1.49
N CYS A 286 -16.53 5.84 -2.59
CA CYS A 286 -15.47 5.62 -3.57
C CYS A 286 -15.99 5.79 -5.01
N CYS A 287 -16.82 6.81 -5.28
CA CYS A 287 -17.38 7.07 -6.61
C CYS A 287 -16.66 8.23 -7.33
N PRO A 288 -15.53 7.98 -7.99
CA PRO A 288 -14.90 8.99 -8.82
C PRO A 288 -15.71 9.23 -10.10
N LEU A 289 -15.68 10.48 -10.57
CA LEU A 289 -16.44 10.94 -11.74
C LEU A 289 -16.23 10.07 -12.99
N GLY A 290 -15.04 9.47 -13.13
CA GLY A 290 -14.70 8.58 -14.23
C GLY A 290 -15.53 7.30 -14.31
N LEU A 291 -16.16 6.86 -13.22
CA LEU A 291 -17.02 5.67 -13.21
C LEU A 291 -18.44 5.93 -13.68
N ALA A 292 -18.87 7.20 -13.81
CA ALA A 292 -20.26 7.55 -14.09
C ALA A 292 -20.81 6.81 -15.33
N GLN A 293 -20.09 6.86 -16.46
CA GLN A 293 -20.54 6.21 -17.70
C GLN A 293 -20.63 4.68 -17.55
N GLN A 294 -19.68 4.07 -16.86
CA GLN A 294 -19.63 2.61 -16.67
C GLN A 294 -20.75 2.14 -15.74
N VAL A 295 -20.97 2.85 -14.63
CA VAL A 295 -22.05 2.62 -13.67
C VAL A 295 -23.42 2.79 -14.32
N THR A 296 -23.60 3.84 -15.14
CA THR A 296 -24.84 4.04 -15.90
C THR A 296 -25.10 2.88 -16.84
N LYS A 297 -24.08 2.40 -17.56
CA LYS A 297 -24.22 1.27 -18.48
C LYS A 297 -24.63 -0.01 -17.74
N TYR A 298 -24.01 -0.32 -16.60
CA TYR A 298 -24.40 -1.49 -15.80
C TYR A 298 -25.85 -1.41 -15.33
N LEU A 299 -26.31 -0.22 -14.91
CA LEU A 299 -27.69 -0.02 -14.51
C LEU A 299 -28.66 -0.16 -15.69
N GLU A 300 -28.32 0.42 -16.85
CA GLU A 300 -29.12 0.30 -18.07
C GLU A 300 -29.27 -1.16 -18.50
N ASP A 301 -28.15 -1.90 -18.57
CA ASP A 301 -28.14 -3.32 -18.93
C ASP A 301 -28.98 -4.15 -17.94
N ALA A 302 -28.90 -3.86 -16.63
CA ALA A 302 -29.70 -4.51 -15.61
C ALA A 302 -31.20 -4.22 -15.75
N LEU A 303 -31.58 -2.97 -15.99
CA LEU A 303 -32.97 -2.58 -16.22
C LEU A 303 -33.54 -3.22 -17.48
N VAL A 304 -32.76 -3.30 -18.56
CA VAL A 304 -33.17 -4.00 -19.79
C VAL A 304 -33.44 -5.48 -19.53
N LYS A 305 -32.57 -6.16 -18.77
CA LYS A 305 -32.79 -7.57 -18.36
C LYS A 305 -34.09 -7.73 -17.59
N VAL A 306 -34.29 -6.93 -16.54
CA VAL A 306 -35.51 -6.95 -15.71
C VAL A 306 -36.78 -6.66 -16.52
N CYS A 307 -36.72 -5.73 -17.47
CA CYS A 307 -37.85 -5.42 -18.36
C CYS A 307 -38.18 -6.56 -19.33
N ASN A 308 -37.18 -7.20 -19.92
CA ASN A 308 -37.37 -8.33 -20.84
C ASN A 308 -37.96 -9.56 -20.12
N GLU A 309 -37.57 -9.78 -18.87
CA GLU A 309 -38.12 -10.83 -18.01
C GLU A 309 -39.62 -10.66 -17.76
N ARG A 310 -40.06 -9.41 -17.50
CA ARG A 310 -41.48 -9.10 -17.33
C ARG A 310 -42.29 -9.35 -18.60
N LEU A 311 -41.70 -9.07 -19.78
CA LEU A 311 -42.34 -9.32 -21.07
C LEU A 311 -42.49 -10.83 -21.35
N SER A 312 -41.53 -11.67 -20.95
CA SER A 312 -41.60 -13.12 -21.16
C SER A 312 -42.63 -13.80 -20.23
N VAL A 313 -42.74 -13.37 -18.97
CA VAL A 313 -43.77 -13.83 -18.03
C VAL A 313 -45.17 -13.44 -18.52
N SER A 314 -45.32 -12.24 -19.10
CA SER A 314 -46.60 -11.81 -19.71
C SER A 314 -47.02 -12.66 -20.91
N ALA A 315 -46.06 -13.23 -21.66
CA ALA A 315 -46.32 -14.00 -22.88
C ALA A 315 -46.70 -15.48 -22.62
N ASN A 316 -46.20 -16.10 -21.54
CA ASN A 316 -46.26 -17.57 -21.35
C ASN A 316 -47.42 -18.10 -20.49
N GLY A 317 -48.25 -17.26 -19.87
CA GLY A 317 -49.46 -17.76 -19.24
C GLY A 317 -50.03 -16.86 -18.16
N THR A 318 -51.14 -16.20 -18.52
CA THR A 318 -52.09 -15.58 -17.58
C THR A 318 -51.51 -14.47 -16.71
N LEU A 319 -51.37 -13.26 -17.26
CA LEU A 319 -51.96 -12.04 -16.67
C LEU A 319 -51.76 -10.84 -17.61
N ARG A 320 -52.90 -10.26 -18.01
CA ARG A 320 -52.98 -9.01 -18.77
C ARG A 320 -52.72 -7.82 -17.84
N TYR A 321 -52.02 -6.82 -18.38
CA TYR A 321 -51.69 -5.49 -17.83
C TYR A 321 -50.67 -5.55 -16.67
N VAL A 322 -49.55 -4.83 -16.72
CA VAL A 322 -49.46 -3.36 -16.74
C VAL A 322 -48.28 -2.91 -17.62
N CYS A 323 -48.61 -2.27 -18.75
CA CYS A 323 -47.74 -1.28 -19.37
C CYS A 323 -48.01 0.02 -18.61
N CYS A 324 -47.01 0.63 -17.98
CA CYS A 324 -47.09 2.05 -17.64
C CYS A 324 -47.01 2.87 -18.93
#